data_AF-A0A3G8R7U9-F1
#
_entry.id   AF-A0A3G8R7U9-F1
#
_cell.length_a   1.000
_cell.length_b   1.000
_cell.length_c   1.000
_cell.angle_alpha   90.00
_cell.angle_beta   90.00
_cell.angle_gamma   90.00
#
_symmetry.space_group_name_H-M   'P 1'
#
loop_
_entity.id
_entity.type
_entity.pdbx_description
1 polymer ?
#
loop_
_entity_poly.entity_id
_entity_poly.type
_entity_poly.pdbx_seq_one_letter_code
_entity_poly.pdbx_strand_id
1 'polypeptide(L)'
;MLQGTFHDPACCAQLEEPKLDELLHRTPGYEAWQTAAWLDHCDDYCVFIDFVGWKELVSRGIENDVNLMFMPILALYNEKEAKSRIRESMERDGSFRGYLFQCRHCKEYLLYADYD
;
A
#
# COMPACT_ATOMS: atom_id res chain seq x y z
N MET A 1 25.63 -14.01 12.71
CA MET A 1 25.30 -13.28 11.46
C MET A 1 23.88 -12.76 11.65
N LEU A 2 23.69 -11.45 11.75
CA LEU A 2 22.34 -10.88 11.68
C LEU A 2 21.92 -11.01 10.22
N GLN A 3 20.98 -11.90 9.93
CA GLN A 3 20.34 -11.91 8.60
C GLN A 3 19.56 -10.59 8.52
N GLY A 4 19.97 -9.71 7.61
CA GLY A 4 19.28 -8.45 7.38
C GLY A 4 18.01 -8.71 6.61
N THR A 5 16.88 -8.23 7.12
CA THR A 5 15.62 -8.17 6.36
C THR A 5 15.52 -6.82 5.65
N PHE A 6 14.83 -6.80 4.51
CA PHE A 6 14.45 -5.57 3.83
C PHE A 6 13.31 -4.84 4.53
N HIS A 7 12.45 -5.58 5.24
CA HIS A 7 11.25 -5.05 5.91
C HIS A 7 11.21 -5.43 7.38
N ASP A 8 10.47 -4.63 8.16
CA ASP A 8 10.07 -5.02 9.52
C ASP A 8 8.95 -6.08 9.42
N PRO A 9 9.15 -7.30 9.97
CA PRO A 9 8.11 -8.34 9.95
C PRO A 9 6.79 -7.90 10.58
N ALA A 10 6.80 -6.98 11.55
CA ALA A 10 5.60 -6.49 12.20
C ALA A 10 4.71 -5.62 11.29
N CYS A 11 5.27 -5.10 10.19
CA CYS A 11 4.58 -4.23 9.24
C CYS A 11 4.28 -4.93 7.90
N CYS A 12 4.62 -6.21 7.81
CA CYS A 12 4.32 -7.05 6.66
C CYS A 12 2.97 -7.76 6.82
N ALA A 13 2.41 -8.16 5.69
CA ALA A 13 1.29 -9.08 5.66
C ALA A 13 1.55 -10.36 6.45
N GLN A 14 0.50 -10.87 7.11
CA GLN A 14 0.57 -12.12 7.85
C GLN A 14 0.42 -13.31 6.89
N LEU A 15 1.55 -13.75 6.33
CA LEU A 15 1.62 -14.79 5.31
C LEU A 15 2.28 -16.06 5.85
N GLU A 16 2.07 -17.18 5.14
CA GLU A 16 2.85 -18.40 5.37
C GLU A 16 4.36 -18.14 5.19
N GLU A 17 5.18 -18.81 6.00
CA GLU A 17 6.64 -18.64 6.09
C GLU A 17 7.36 -18.51 4.74
N PRO A 18 7.10 -19.33 3.69
CA PRO A 18 7.81 -19.18 2.42
C PRO A 18 7.52 -17.87 1.70
N LYS A 19 6.29 -17.35 1.80
CA LYS A 19 5.88 -16.09 1.17
C LYS A 19 6.43 -14.91 1.96
N LEU A 20 6.43 -15.02 3.29
CA LEU A 20 7.00 -14.01 4.18
C LEU A 20 8.54 -13.92 4.03
N ASP A 21 9.24 -15.04 3.89
CA ASP A 21 10.69 -15.08 3.64
C ASP A 21 11.07 -14.39 2.33
N GLU A 22 10.32 -14.68 1.25
CA GLU A 22 10.52 -14.06 -0.05
C GLU A 22 10.29 -12.53 0.02
N LEU A 23 9.25 -12.10 0.74
CA LEU A 23 8.98 -10.69 0.97
C LEU A 23 10.13 -10.03 1.76
N LEU A 24 10.51 -10.60 2.89
CA LEU A 24 11.49 -10.03 3.80
C LEU A 24 12.92 -10.01 3.25
N HIS A 25 13.31 -10.99 2.44
CA HIS A 25 14.72 -11.18 2.08
C HIS A 25 15.01 -11.07 0.60
N ARG A 26 13.99 -11.03 -0.27
CA ARG A 26 14.19 -11.00 -1.74
C ARG A 26 13.39 -9.93 -2.46
N THR A 27 12.46 -9.26 -1.79
CA THR A 27 11.67 -8.18 -2.37
C THR A 27 12.22 -6.83 -1.91
N PRO A 28 12.79 -6.02 -2.80
CA PRO A 28 13.26 -4.68 -2.45
C PRO A 28 12.12 -3.86 -1.87
N GLY A 29 12.44 -3.07 -0.84
CA GLY A 29 11.46 -2.16 -0.27
C GLY A 29 11.22 -0.90 -1.09
N TYR A 30 10.26 -0.12 -0.61
CA TYR A 30 9.94 1.20 -1.13
C TYR A 30 10.21 2.25 -0.05
N GLU A 31 10.47 3.49 -0.45
CA GLU A 31 10.63 4.60 0.49
C GLU A 31 9.28 4.87 1.18
N ALA A 32 9.22 4.78 2.50
CA ALA A 32 8.05 5.09 3.29
C ALA A 32 8.32 6.31 4.19
N TRP A 33 7.31 7.15 4.40
CA TRP A 33 7.41 8.25 5.37
C TRP A 33 7.34 7.71 6.80
N GLN A 34 6.33 6.87 7.06
CA GLN A 34 6.22 6.09 8.27
C GLN A 34 6.81 4.69 8.08
N THR A 35 6.56 3.78 9.02
CA THR A 35 6.98 2.38 8.83
C THR A 35 6.25 1.78 7.64
N ALA A 36 7.02 1.24 6.67
CA ALA A 36 6.48 0.69 5.43
C ALA A 36 5.46 -0.43 5.71
N ALA A 37 4.20 -0.20 5.35
CA ALA A 37 3.15 -1.20 5.43
C ALA A 37 3.11 -2.02 4.14
N TRP A 38 3.24 -3.35 4.22
CA TRP A 38 3.11 -4.20 3.03
C TRP A 38 1.75 -4.87 2.98
N LEU A 39 0.97 -4.60 1.93
CA LEU A 39 -0.38 -5.14 1.77
C LEU A 39 -0.36 -6.57 1.23
N ASP A 40 -1.31 -7.39 1.69
CA ASP A 40 -1.66 -8.69 1.13
C ASP A 40 -3.05 -8.73 0.51
N HIS A 41 -3.21 -9.68 -0.41
CA HIS A 41 -4.48 -10.02 -0.99
C HIS A 41 -4.40 -11.42 -1.62
N CYS A 42 -5.50 -12.18 -1.57
CA CYS A 42 -5.51 -13.58 -2.01
C CYS A 42 -4.40 -14.42 -1.35
N ASP A 43 -4.19 -14.23 -0.04
CA ASP A 43 -3.25 -15.01 0.77
C ASP A 43 -1.79 -14.91 0.29
N ASP A 44 -1.42 -13.76 -0.30
CA ASP A 44 -0.07 -13.49 -0.81
C ASP A 44 0.25 -12.00 -0.74
N TYR A 45 1.54 -11.64 -0.72
CA TYR A 45 1.95 -10.24 -0.71
C TYR A 45 1.62 -9.59 -2.06
N CYS A 46 1.17 -8.34 -2.00
CA CYS A 46 0.91 -7.56 -3.20
C CYS A 46 2.22 -6.97 -3.74
N VAL A 47 2.26 -6.69 -5.04
CA VAL A 47 3.41 -6.05 -5.69
C VAL A 47 3.27 -4.54 -5.51
N PHE A 48 4.27 -3.89 -4.91
CA PHE A 48 4.35 -2.43 -4.93
C PHE A 48 4.55 -1.94 -6.38
N ILE A 49 3.71 -1.01 -6.82
CA ILE A 49 3.71 -0.49 -8.18
C ILE A 49 4.36 0.88 -8.22
N ASP A 50 3.85 1.82 -7.42
CA ASP A 50 4.27 3.22 -7.49
C ASP A 50 3.69 4.04 -6.33
N PHE A 51 4.27 5.24 -6.13
CA PHE A 51 3.63 6.29 -5.36
C PHE A 51 2.56 7.00 -6.21
N VAL A 52 1.43 7.35 -5.61
CA VAL A 52 0.30 7.93 -6.35
C VAL A 52 -0.41 9.02 -5.56
N GLY A 53 -0.84 10.07 -6.27
CA GLY A 53 -1.91 10.95 -5.84
C GLY A 53 -3.22 10.55 -6.52
N TRP A 54 -4.27 11.35 -6.31
CA TRP A 54 -5.56 11.12 -6.98
C TRP A 54 -5.44 11.21 -8.52
N LYS A 55 -4.60 12.13 -9.02
CA LYS A 55 -4.39 12.35 -10.46
C LYS A 55 -3.86 11.08 -11.14
N GLU A 56 -2.94 10.38 -10.49
CA GLU A 56 -2.32 9.15 -10.95
C GLU A 56 -3.27 7.96 -10.99
N LEU A 57 -4.27 7.93 -10.10
CA LEU A 57 -5.35 6.93 -10.13
C LEU A 57 -6.29 7.19 -11.31
N VAL A 58 -6.68 8.45 -11.52
CA VAL A 58 -7.55 8.86 -12.64
C VAL A 58 -6.86 8.64 -13.99
N SER A 59 -5.57 8.97 -14.11
CA SER A 59 -4.84 8.76 -15.37
C SER A 59 -4.72 7.28 -15.75
N ARG A 60 -4.80 6.40 -14.76
CA ARG A 60 -4.81 4.94 -14.93
C ARG A 60 -6.24 4.37 -15.11
N GLY A 61 -7.28 5.16 -14.84
CA GLY A 61 -8.67 4.74 -14.91
C GLY A 61 -9.10 3.76 -13.82
N ILE A 62 -8.45 3.81 -12.64
CA ILE A 62 -8.67 2.88 -11.52
C ILE A 62 -9.26 3.57 -10.29
N GLU A 63 -9.62 4.84 -10.37
CA GLU A 63 -10.03 5.66 -9.24
C GLU A 63 -11.31 5.18 -8.54
N ASN A 64 -12.13 4.39 -9.25
CA ASN A 64 -13.36 3.79 -8.70
C ASN A 64 -13.19 2.30 -8.33
N ASP A 65 -12.14 1.64 -8.83
CA ASP A 65 -11.92 0.19 -8.70
C ASP A 65 -10.79 -0.16 -7.72
N VAL A 66 -10.05 0.85 -7.24
CA VAL A 66 -8.98 0.65 -6.26
C VAL A 66 -9.55 0.36 -4.87
N ASN A 67 -9.03 -0.70 -4.25
CA ASN A 67 -9.45 -1.13 -2.93
C ASN A 67 -8.67 -0.38 -1.84
N LEU A 68 -9.39 0.31 -0.95
CA LEU A 68 -8.79 1.12 0.10
C LEU A 68 -8.44 0.25 1.31
N MET A 69 -7.15 -0.02 1.51
CA MET A 69 -6.68 -0.95 2.52
C MET A 69 -6.01 -0.24 3.70
N PHE A 70 -6.42 -0.63 4.91
CA PHE A 70 -5.74 -0.30 6.17
C PHE A 70 -5.29 1.15 6.33
N MET A 71 -6.06 2.11 5.80
CA MET A 71 -5.70 3.51 5.89
C MET A 71 -6.09 4.06 7.27
N PRO A 72 -5.17 4.71 8.03
CA PRO A 72 -5.52 5.36 9.30
C PRO A 72 -6.70 6.34 9.17
N ILE A 73 -6.89 6.93 7.99
CA ILE A 73 -8.03 7.81 7.68
C ILE A 73 -9.38 7.08 7.76
N LEU A 74 -9.45 5.78 7.44
CA LEU A 74 -10.68 4.97 7.56
C LEU A 74 -11.05 4.68 9.01
N ALA A 75 -10.11 4.81 9.95
CA ALA A 75 -10.42 4.74 11.38
C ALA A 75 -11.01 6.07 11.91
N LEU A 76 -10.77 7.19 11.20
CA LEU A 76 -11.21 8.52 11.59
C LEU A 76 -12.49 8.96 10.86
N TYR A 77 -12.74 8.41 9.68
CA TYR A 77 -13.80 8.83 8.76
C TYR A 77 -14.51 7.62 8.18
N ASN A 78 -15.78 7.79 7.80
CA ASN A 78 -16.46 6.77 7.02
C ASN A 78 -15.86 6.69 5.60
N GLU A 79 -16.14 5.60 4.87
CA GLU A 79 -15.57 5.35 3.54
C GLU A 79 -15.79 6.50 2.56
N LYS A 80 -16.97 7.14 2.58
CA LYS A 80 -17.29 8.25 1.67
C LYS A 80 -16.43 9.49 1.97
N GLU A 81 -16.28 9.83 3.25
CA GLU A 81 -15.44 10.93 3.69
C GLU A 81 -13.96 10.66 3.40
N ALA A 82 -13.48 9.45 3.68
CA ALA A 82 -12.12 9.02 3.36
C ALA A 82 -11.85 9.16 1.85
N LYS A 83 -12.76 8.68 1.00
CA LYS A 83 -12.70 8.86 -0.46
C LYS A 83 -12.65 10.33 -0.88
N SER A 84 -13.47 11.20 -0.25
CA SER A 84 -13.43 12.64 -0.53
C SER A 84 -12.07 13.24 -0.20
N ARG A 85 -11.50 12.91 0.96
CA ARG A 85 -10.18 13.42 1.37
C ARG A 85 -9.07 12.91 0.46
N ILE A 86 -9.09 11.63 0.10
CA ILE A 86 -8.14 11.06 -0.88
C ILE A 86 -8.21 11.85 -2.20
N ARG A 87 -9.43 12.08 -2.70
CA ARG A 87 -9.63 12.83 -3.94
C ARG A 87 -9.13 14.27 -3.88
N GLU A 88 -9.31 14.93 -2.74
CA GLU A 88 -9.04 16.36 -2.59
C GLU A 88 -7.59 16.67 -2.23
N SER A 89 -6.92 15.81 -1.45
CA SER A 89 -5.62 16.13 -0.85
C SER A 89 -4.52 15.12 -1.11
N MET A 90 -4.78 13.97 -1.73
CA MET A 90 -3.73 12.96 -1.97
C MET A 90 -2.90 13.32 -3.20
N GLU A 91 -1.60 13.49 -2.99
CA GLU A 91 -0.63 13.89 -4.00
C GLU A 91 0.58 12.96 -3.95
N ARG A 92 1.13 12.58 -5.12
CA ARG A 92 2.26 11.66 -5.23
C ARG A 92 3.46 12.08 -4.38
N ASP A 93 3.80 13.35 -4.45
CA ASP A 93 4.99 13.95 -3.81
C ASP A 93 4.59 14.95 -2.71
N GLY A 94 3.38 14.82 -2.16
CA GLY A 94 2.86 15.68 -1.10
C GLY A 94 2.96 15.06 0.29
N SER A 95 2.51 15.81 1.31
CA SER A 95 2.45 15.38 2.71
C SER A 95 1.37 14.32 2.96
N PHE A 96 0.54 14.02 1.98
CA PHE A 96 -0.44 12.93 2.01
C PHE A 96 -0.35 12.17 0.69
N ARG A 97 0.27 10.99 0.71
CA ARG A 97 0.56 10.22 -0.51
C ARG A 97 0.04 8.81 -0.44
N GLY A 98 -0.29 8.28 -1.61
CA GLY A 98 -0.71 6.89 -1.77
C GLY A 98 0.45 5.98 -2.19
N TYR A 99 0.37 4.73 -1.74
CA TYR A 99 1.23 3.61 -2.11
C TYR A 99 0.34 2.61 -2.83
N LEU A 100 0.54 2.49 -4.14
CA LEU A 100 -0.26 1.62 -4.98
C LEU A 100 0.36 0.23 -5.02
N PHE A 101 -0.46 -0.76 -4.70
CA PHE A 101 -0.12 -2.17 -4.79
C PHE A 101 -1.02 -2.88 -5.80
N GLN A 102 -0.57 -4.01 -6.32
CA GLN A 102 -1.38 -4.90 -7.15
C GLN A 102 -1.32 -6.33 -6.62
N CYS A 103 -2.47 -6.97 -6.48
CA CYS A 103 -2.53 -8.39 -6.14
C CYS A 103 -1.88 -9.24 -7.24
N ARG A 104 -1.02 -10.18 -6.85
CA ARG A 104 -0.34 -11.09 -7.79
C ARG A 104 -1.32 -12.02 -8.51
N HIS A 105 -2.43 -12.34 -7.87
CA HIS A 105 -3.41 -13.34 -8.31
C HIS A 105 -4.56 -12.72 -9.10
N CYS A 106 -5.39 -11.87 -8.48
CA CYS A 106 -6.59 -11.31 -9.12
C CYS A 106 -6.33 -10.00 -9.90
N LYS A 107 -5.13 -9.42 -9.79
CA LYS A 107 -4.73 -8.14 -10.42
C LYS A 107 -5.48 -6.90 -9.95
N GLU A 108 -6.30 -7.03 -8.90
CA GLU A 108 -6.93 -5.91 -8.21
C GLU A 108 -5.86 -4.95 -7.65
N TYR A 109 -6.15 -3.66 -7.74
CA TYR A 109 -5.31 -2.62 -7.17
C TYR A 109 -5.72 -2.33 -5.75
N LEU A 110 -4.74 -2.20 -4.87
CA LEU A 110 -4.93 -1.87 -3.46
C LEU A 110 -4.15 -0.61 -3.14
N LEU A 111 -4.76 0.26 -2.33
CA LEU A 111 -4.19 1.55 -1.97
C LEU A 111 -4.06 1.65 -0.45
N TYR A 112 -2.84 1.92 -0.02
CA TYR A 112 -2.53 2.46 1.30
C TYR A 112 -2.19 3.95 1.14
N ALA A 113 -2.53 4.82 2.09
CA ALA A 113 -2.04 6.20 2.09
C ALA A 113 -1.80 6.68 3.52
N ASP A 114 -0.73 7.43 3.69
CA ASP A 114 -0.29 8.00 4.97
C ASP A 114 0.15 9.45 4.81
N TYR A 115 0.43 10.07 5.96
CA TYR A 115 1.02 11.40 6.06
C TYR A 115 2.47 11.29 6.53
N ASP A 116 3.30 12.25 6.12
CA ASP A 116 4.66 12.43 6.63
C ASP A 116 4.71 12.96 8.09
#